data_AF-A0ABD0SWZ7-F1
#
_entry.id   AF-A0ABD0SWZ7-F1
#
_cell.length_a   1.000
_cell.length_b   1.000
_cell.length_c   1.000
_cell.angle_alpha   90.00
_cell.angle_beta   90.00
_cell.angle_gamma   90.00
#
_symmetry.space_group_name_H-M   'P 1'
#
loop_
_entity.id
_entity.type
_entity.pdbx_description
1 polymer ?
#
loop_
_entity_poly.entity_id
_entity_poly.type
_entity_poly.pdbx_seq_one_letter_code
_entity_poly.pdbx_strand_id
1 'polypeptide(L)'
;MACSVSDAPSLKDLPKVATDLKSQLEGFNTSCLKDVDTNEKIVLPSAEDVAAEKTQKSLFDGIEKFDATRLKHTETQEKNPLPDKDAIEAEKEKNKFLNGIENFDPTKLKHTETCEKNPLPTKDVIEQEKTA
;
A
#
# COMPACT_ATOMS: atom_id res chain seq x y z
N MET A 1 -12.39 -21.35 -44.88
CA MET A 1 -11.73 -20.10 -44.46
C MET A 1 -10.40 -20.03 -45.17
N ALA A 2 -10.37 -19.42 -46.36
CA ALA A 2 -9.12 -19.19 -47.07
C ALA A 2 -8.61 -17.82 -46.60
N CYS A 3 -7.41 -17.78 -46.02
CA CYS A 3 -6.73 -16.53 -45.72
C CYS A 3 -6.64 -15.71 -47.01
N SER A 4 -7.26 -14.53 -47.00
CA SER A 4 -7.08 -13.51 -48.01
C SER A 4 -5.59 -13.23 -48.09
N VAL A 5 -4.98 -13.56 -49.22
CA VAL A 5 -3.64 -13.09 -49.56
C VAL A 5 -3.71 -11.57 -49.55
N SER A 6 -3.10 -10.95 -48.54
CA SER A 6 -2.91 -9.50 -48.52
C SER A 6 -2.03 -9.18 -49.71
N ASP A 7 -2.61 -8.60 -50.76
CA ASP A 7 -1.89 -8.05 -51.90
C ASP A 7 -0.75 -7.18 -51.36
N ALA A 8 0.48 -7.63 -51.59
CA ALA A 8 1.63 -6.83 -51.24
C ALA A 8 1.53 -5.52 -52.03
N PRO A 9 1.69 -4.35 -51.37
CA PRO A 9 1.53 -3.07 -52.04
C PRO A 9 2.45 -3.02 -53.27
N SER A 10 1.88 -2.63 -54.42
CA SER A 10 2.63 -2.58 -55.66
C SER A 10 3.68 -1.45 -55.58
N LEU A 11 4.78 -1.58 -56.32
CA LEU A 11 5.91 -0.61 -56.29
C LEU A 11 5.46 0.85 -56.57
N LYS A 12 4.29 1.03 -57.21
CA LYS A 12 3.70 2.34 -57.54
C LYS A 12 2.99 2.99 -56.35
N ASP A 13 2.58 2.18 -55.36
CA ASP A 13 1.80 2.60 -54.20
C ASP A 13 2.68 2.90 -52.98
N LEU A 14 3.97 2.59 -53.05
CA LEU A 14 4.93 2.95 -52.00
C LEU A 14 5.26 4.46 -52.08
N PRO A 15 5.37 5.14 -50.93
CA PRO A 15 5.77 6.54 -50.90
C PRO A 15 7.16 6.69 -51.55
N LYS A 16 7.24 7.56 -52.56
CA LYS A 16 8.50 7.83 -53.26
C LYS A 16 9.41 8.64 -52.35
N VAL A 17 10.60 8.10 -52.10
CA VAL A 17 11.67 8.82 -51.38
C VAL A 17 11.98 10.12 -52.14
N ALA A 18 12.02 11.24 -51.43
CA ALA A 18 12.35 12.53 -52.02
C ALA A 18 13.70 12.43 -52.74
N THR A 19 13.78 13.00 -53.95
CA THR A 19 14.95 12.88 -54.83
C THR A 19 16.23 13.39 -54.17
N ASP A 20 16.10 14.41 -53.33
CA ASP A 20 17.21 14.98 -52.55
C ASP A 20 17.78 13.98 -51.53
N LEU A 21 16.91 13.32 -50.76
CA LEU A 21 17.31 12.29 -49.78
C LEU A 21 17.97 11.08 -50.46
N LYS A 22 17.47 10.69 -51.64
CA LYS A 22 18.07 9.61 -52.44
C LYS A 22 19.50 9.97 -52.87
N SER A 23 19.72 11.17 -53.40
CA SER A 23 21.05 11.65 -53.79
C SER A 23 22.01 11.77 -52.60
N GLN A 24 21.53 12.21 -51.44
CA GLN A 24 22.35 12.29 -50.22
C GLN A 24 22.79 10.90 -49.72
N LEU A 25 21.91 9.89 -49.81
CA LEU A 25 22.23 8.51 -49.45
C LEU A 25 23.21 7.86 -50.44
N GLU A 26 23.05 8.10 -51.74
CA GLU A 26 23.95 7.59 -52.77
C GLU A 26 25.35 8.22 -52.68
N GLY A 27 25.44 9.50 -52.28
CA GLY A 27 26.69 10.21 -52.03
C GLY A 27 27.24 10.06 -50.61
N PHE A 28 26.57 9.30 -49.74
CA PHE A 28 26.97 9.16 -48.35
C PHE A 28 28.29 8.38 -48.26
N ASN A 29 29.34 9.10 -47.87
CA ASN A 29 30.65 8.51 -47.68
C ASN A 29 30.86 8.14 -46.22
N THR A 30 30.88 6.84 -45.94
CA THR A 30 31.13 6.29 -44.59
C THR A 30 32.50 6.66 -44.03
N SER A 31 33.49 6.98 -44.88
CA SER A 31 34.80 7.46 -44.43
C SER A 31 34.79 8.90 -43.90
N CYS A 32 33.70 9.65 -44.13
CA CYS A 32 33.50 10.97 -43.54
C CYS A 32 32.83 10.89 -42.15
N LEU A 33 32.44 9.70 -41.70
CA LEU A 33 32.02 9.51 -40.31
C LEU A 33 33.22 9.73 -39.39
N LYS A 34 32.99 10.41 -38.27
CA LYS A 34 34.03 10.54 -37.25
C LYS A 34 34.27 9.16 -36.68
N ASP A 35 35.52 8.73 -36.70
CA ASP A 35 35.93 7.54 -35.95
C ASP A 35 35.60 7.76 -34.48
N VAL A 36 34.80 6.87 -33.92
CA VAL A 36 34.48 6.82 -32.49
C VAL A 36 35.11 5.57 -31.95
N ASP A 37 36.07 5.75 -31.03
CA ASP A 37 36.67 4.63 -30.32
C ASP A 37 35.65 4.04 -29.34
N THR A 38 35.10 2.87 -29.68
CA THR A 38 34.17 2.15 -28.82
C THR A 38 34.94 1.39 -27.75
N ASN A 39 35.07 1.99 -26.57
CA ASN A 39 35.64 1.29 -25.42
C ASN A 39 34.61 0.32 -24.82
N GLU A 40 34.82 -0.99 -25.00
CA GLU A 40 34.14 -1.98 -24.15
C GLU A 40 34.66 -1.84 -22.73
N LYS A 41 33.77 -1.45 -21.79
CA LYS A 41 34.09 -1.37 -20.37
C LYS A 41 34.15 -2.79 -19.77
N ILE A 42 35.16 -3.57 -20.13
CA ILE A 42 35.54 -4.80 -19.42
C ILE A 42 36.33 -4.37 -18.19
N VAL A 43 35.64 -3.75 -17.23
CA VAL A 43 36.23 -3.49 -15.91
C VAL A 43 36.25 -4.80 -15.15
N LEU A 44 37.45 -5.24 -14.80
CA LEU A 44 37.63 -6.36 -13.89
C LEU A 44 37.02 -5.99 -12.52
N PRO A 45 36.43 -6.98 -11.80
CA PRO A 45 36.00 -6.76 -10.43
C PRO A 45 37.13 -6.12 -9.62
N SER A 46 36.80 -5.13 -8.80
CA SER A 46 37.77 -4.50 -7.93
C SER A 46 38.21 -5.46 -6.83
N ALA A 47 39.34 -5.16 -6.18
CA ALA A 47 39.78 -5.92 -5.01
C ALA A 47 38.74 -5.86 -3.86
N GLU A 48 37.97 -4.76 -3.79
CA GLU A 48 36.87 -4.60 -2.84
C GLU A 48 35.70 -5.55 -3.16
N ASP A 49 35.31 -5.66 -4.44
CA ASP A 49 34.24 -6.56 -4.89
C ASP A 49 34.55 -8.02 -4.53
N VAL A 50 35.78 -8.46 -4.80
CA VAL A 50 36.23 -9.83 -4.49
C VAL A 50 36.31 -10.07 -2.99
N ALA A 51 36.74 -9.07 -2.21
CA ALA A 51 36.79 -9.18 -0.75
C ALA A 51 35.38 -9.26 -0.14
N ALA A 52 34.43 -8.48 -0.66
CA ALA A 52 33.04 -8.52 -0.27
C ALA A 52 32.41 -9.88 -0.61
N GLU A 53 32.62 -10.38 -1.83
CA GLU A 53 32.12 -11.70 -2.26
C GLU A 53 32.67 -12.82 -1.38
N LYS A 54 33.97 -12.81 -1.08
CA LYS A 54 34.59 -13.81 -0.20
C LYS A 54 33.99 -13.79 1.20
N THR A 55 33.70 -12.60 1.72
CA THR A 55 33.07 -12.42 3.03
C THR A 55 31.65 -12.98 3.03
N GLN A 56 30.85 -12.63 2.01
CA GLN A 56 29.48 -13.15 1.87
C GLN A 56 29.47 -14.67 1.72
N LYS A 57 30.35 -15.22 0.87
CA LYS A 57 30.47 -16.66 0.69
C LYS A 57 30.82 -17.38 1.99
N SER A 58 31.76 -16.84 2.77
CA SER A 58 32.10 -17.41 4.07
C SER A 58 30.94 -17.38 5.06
N LEU A 59 30.10 -16.34 5.01
CA LEU A 59 28.89 -16.25 5.83
C LEU A 59 27.86 -17.31 5.42
N PHE A 60 27.60 -17.44 4.12
CA PHE A 60 26.68 -18.45 3.59
C PHE A 60 27.13 -19.86 3.91
N ASP A 61 28.42 -20.18 3.70
CA ASP A 61 28.99 -21.49 4.05
C ASP A 61 28.83 -21.79 5.54
N GLY A 62 28.96 -20.77 6.40
CA GLY A 62 28.79 -20.91 7.85
C GLY A 62 27.34 -21.19 8.25
N ILE A 63 26.37 -20.58 7.55
CA ILE A 63 24.93 -20.79 7.78
C ILE A 63 24.50 -22.16 7.24
N GLU A 64 24.93 -22.54 6.03
CA GLU A 64 24.56 -23.81 5.40
C GLU A 64 25.07 -25.01 6.21
N LYS A 65 26.28 -24.89 6.78
CA LYS A 65 26.90 -25.93 7.60
C LYS A 65 26.60 -25.77 9.10
N PHE A 66 25.69 -24.87 9.46
CA PHE A 66 25.37 -24.62 10.85
C PHE A 66 24.69 -25.84 11.48
N ASP A 67 25.37 -26.45 12.45
CA ASP A 67 24.83 -27.56 13.23
C ASP A 67 23.95 -27.04 14.37
N ALA A 68 22.63 -27.16 14.18
CA ALA A 68 21.63 -26.74 15.14
C ALA A 68 21.69 -27.52 16.47
N THR A 69 22.33 -28.70 16.52
CA THR A 69 22.48 -29.46 17.77
C THR A 69 23.43 -28.78 18.76
N ARG A 70 24.23 -27.82 18.28
CA ARG A 70 25.11 -26.98 19.11
C ARG A 70 24.39 -25.84 19.82
N LEU A 71 23.11 -25.60 19.48
CA LEU A 71 22.30 -24.62 20.19
C LEU A 71 22.07 -25.09 21.63
N LYS A 72 22.24 -24.18 22.58
CA LYS A 72 21.96 -24.47 23.99
C LYS A 72 20.46 -24.69 24.16
N HIS A 73 20.09 -25.71 24.93
CA HIS A 73 18.71 -25.90 25.32
C HIS A 73 18.23 -24.67 26.11
N THR A 74 17.07 -24.16 25.73
CA THR A 74 16.37 -23.08 26.44
C THR A 74 14.92 -23.50 26.64
N GLU A 75 14.44 -23.38 27.87
CA GLU A 75 13.04 -23.62 28.21
C GLU A 75 12.24 -22.34 27.94
N THR A 76 11.31 -22.37 27.00
CA THR A 76 10.42 -21.25 26.71
C THR A 76 9.11 -21.43 27.46
N GLN A 77 8.77 -20.49 28.34
CA GLN A 77 7.51 -20.47 29.08
C GLN A 77 6.49 -19.59 28.34
N GLU A 78 5.65 -20.20 27.49
CA GLU A 78 4.51 -19.51 26.89
C GLU A 78 3.39 -19.37 27.92
N LYS A 79 3.13 -18.14 28.38
CA LYS A 79 2.06 -17.84 29.33
C LYS A 79 0.78 -17.53 28.56
N ASN A 80 -0.16 -18.47 28.57
CA ASN A 80 -1.56 -18.23 28.23
C ASN A 80 -2.43 -18.36 29.48
N PRO A 81 -2.35 -17.42 30.44
CA PRO A 81 -3.13 -17.49 31.67
C PRO A 81 -4.62 -17.35 31.34
N LEU A 82 -5.43 -18.20 31.94
CA LEU A 82 -6.88 -18.01 31.93
C LEU A 82 -7.24 -16.69 32.64
N PRO A 83 -8.33 -16.02 32.24
CA PRO A 83 -8.85 -14.89 32.99
C PRO A 83 -9.07 -15.28 34.45
N ASP A 84 -8.72 -14.39 35.38
CA ASP A 84 -8.98 -14.59 36.80
C ASP A 84 -10.48 -14.41 37.13
N LYS A 85 -10.83 -14.70 38.38
CA LYS A 85 -12.23 -14.63 38.83
C LYS A 85 -12.78 -13.22 38.73
N ASP A 86 -11.95 -12.22 39.00
CA ASP A 86 -12.33 -10.80 39.01
C ASP A 86 -12.64 -10.32 37.60
N ALA A 87 -11.81 -10.68 36.60
CA ALA A 87 -12.06 -10.39 35.19
C ALA A 87 -13.36 -11.04 34.69
N ILE A 88 -13.62 -12.29 35.11
CA ILE A 88 -14.86 -13.00 34.76
C ILE A 88 -16.08 -12.34 35.40
N GLU A 89 -15.97 -11.89 36.65
CA GLU A 89 -17.06 -11.22 37.36
C GLU A 89 -17.36 -9.84 36.77
N ALA A 90 -16.33 -9.05 36.47
CA ALA A 90 -16.46 -7.77 35.79
C ALA A 90 -17.15 -7.91 34.42
N GLU A 91 -16.77 -8.91 33.63
CA GLU A 91 -17.41 -9.16 32.33
C GLU A 91 -18.87 -9.62 32.50
N LYS A 92 -19.17 -10.45 33.50
CA LYS A 92 -20.55 -10.84 33.83
C LYS A 92 -21.40 -9.64 34.23
N GLU A 93 -20.88 -8.73 35.04
CA GLU A 93 -21.59 -7.51 35.43
C GLU A 93 -21.86 -6.62 34.21
N LYS A 94 -20.83 -6.39 33.39
CA LYS A 94 -20.96 -5.65 32.14
C LYS A 94 -22.05 -6.25 31.25
N ASN A 95 -22.03 -7.56 31.03
CA ASN A 95 -23.04 -8.23 30.20
C ASN A 95 -24.44 -8.16 30.78
N LYS A 96 -24.60 -8.27 32.11
CA LYS A 96 -25.89 -8.06 32.78
C LYS A 96 -26.42 -6.64 32.55
N PHE A 97 -25.56 -5.63 32.66
CA PHE A 97 -25.92 -4.24 32.43
C PHE A 97 -26.38 -4.01 30.98
N LEU A 98 -25.59 -4.48 30.00
CA LEU A 98 -25.97 -4.39 28.58
C LEU A 98 -27.29 -5.10 28.29
N ASN A 99 -27.47 -6.34 28.77
CA ASN A 99 -28.73 -7.07 28.59
C ASN A 99 -29.93 -6.36 29.22
N GLY A 100 -29.72 -5.71 30.37
CA GLY A 100 -30.76 -4.94 31.05
C GLY A 100 -31.25 -3.75 30.24
N ILE A 101 -30.33 -3.07 29.52
CA ILE A 101 -30.67 -1.98 28.61
C ILE A 101 -31.33 -2.52 27.34
N GLU A 102 -30.75 -3.54 26.73
CA GLU A 102 -31.24 -4.11 25.46
C GLU A 102 -32.68 -4.64 25.58
N ASN A 103 -33.00 -5.26 26.72
CA ASN A 103 -34.31 -5.86 26.98
C ASN A 103 -35.20 -4.98 27.86
N PHE A 104 -34.86 -3.68 28.02
CA PHE A 104 -35.68 -2.77 28.80
C PHE A 104 -37.02 -2.53 28.12
N ASP A 105 -38.10 -2.77 28.85
CA ASP A 105 -39.47 -2.55 28.37
C ASP A 105 -39.89 -1.10 28.68
N PRO A 106 -40.02 -0.22 27.67
CA PRO A 106 -40.35 1.18 27.88
C PRO A 106 -41.77 1.38 28.44
N THR A 107 -42.66 0.39 28.34
CA THR A 107 -44.00 0.47 28.93
C THR A 107 -43.99 0.44 30.46
N LYS A 108 -42.88 0.00 31.07
CA LYS A 108 -42.66 0.04 32.52
C LYS A 108 -42.29 1.43 33.03
N LEU A 109 -42.01 2.39 32.15
CA LEU A 109 -41.81 3.77 32.55
C LEU A 109 -43.12 4.37 33.05
N LYS A 110 -43.08 5.02 34.21
CA LYS A 110 -44.24 5.73 34.74
C LYS A 110 -44.54 6.93 33.84
N HIS A 111 -45.82 7.15 33.57
CA HIS A 111 -46.25 8.36 32.87
C HIS A 111 -45.81 9.60 33.67
N THR A 112 -45.20 10.55 32.97
CA THR A 112 -44.81 11.84 33.52
C THR A 112 -45.26 12.93 32.55
N GLU A 113 -45.92 13.96 33.06
CA GLU A 113 -46.31 15.13 32.27
C GLU A 113 -45.14 16.13 32.29
N THR A 114 -44.51 16.35 31.14
CA THR A 114 -43.44 17.35 31.00
C THR A 114 -44.08 18.72 30.78
N CYS A 115 -43.99 19.61 31.76
CA CYS A 115 -44.34 21.02 31.58
C CYS A 115 -43.23 21.77 30.84
N GLU A 116 -43.32 21.82 29.52
CA GLU A 116 -42.51 22.73 28.70
C GLU A 116 -43.02 24.16 28.93
N LYS A 117 -42.32 24.91 29.79
CA LYS A 117 -42.57 26.33 29.98
C LYS A 117 -42.02 27.07 28.75
N ASN A 118 -42.87 27.21 27.73
CA ASN A 118 -42.70 28.25 26.71
C ASN A 118 -43.74 29.35 26.94
N PRO A 119 -43.70 30.08 28.09
CA PRO A 119 -44.62 31.18 28.31
C PRO A 119 -44.36 32.24 27.24
N LEU A 120 -45.40 32.63 26.52
CA LEU A 120 -45.34 33.81 25.69
C LEU A 120 -44.98 35.01 26.59
N PRO A 121 -44.04 35.88 26.17
CA PRO A 121 -43.71 37.08 26.93
C PRO A 121 -44.99 37.84 27.30
N THR A 122 -45.12 38.23 28.56
CA THR A 122 -46.25 39.05 29.01
C THR A 122 -46.17 40.44 28.37
N LYS A 123 -47.32 41.11 28.23
CA LYS A 123 -47.42 42.44 27.61
C LYS A 123 -46.46 43.45 28.25
N ASP A 124 -46.29 43.39 29.57
CA ASP A 124 -45.36 44.26 30.30
C ASP A 124 -43.89 44.05 29.88
N VAL A 125 -43.49 42.80 29.61
CA VAL A 125 -42.13 42.47 29.13
C VAL A 125 -41.95 42.97 27.69
N ILE A 126 -42.98 42.81 26.86
CA ILE A 126 -42.97 43.31 25.47
C ILE A 126 -42.91 44.84 25.44
N GLU A 127 -43.60 45.52 26.35
CA GLU A 127 -43.59 46.97 26.46
C GLU A 127 -42.26 47.50 27.00
N GLN A 128 -41.66 46.82 27.99
CA GLN A 128 -40.30 47.14 28.45
C GLN A 128 -39.28 47.03 27.32
N GLU A 129 -39.31 45.97 26.50
CA GLU A 129 -38.44 45.85 25.33
C GLU A 129 -38.71 46.90 24.25
N LYS A 130 -39.96 47.33 24.06
CA LYS A 130 -40.29 48.41 23.11
C LYS A 130 -39.82 49.79 23.55
N THR A 131 -39.51 49.97 24.83
CA THR A 131 -39.03 51.25 25.39
C THR A 131 -37.51 51.35 25.51
N ALA A 132 -36.77 50.27 25.24
CA ALA A 132 -35.32 50.26 25.09
C ALA A 132 -34.92 50.62 23.64
#